data_AF-A0A2E8Z198-F1
#
_entry.id   AF-A0A2E8Z198-F1
#
_cell.length_a   1.000
_cell.length_b   1.000
_cell.length_c   1.000
_cell.angle_alpha   90.00
_cell.angle_beta   90.00
_cell.angle_gamma   90.00
#
_symmetry.space_group_name_H-M   'P 1'
#
loop_
_entity.id
_entity.type
_entity.pdbx_description
1 polymer ?
#
loop_
_entity_poly.entity_id
_entity_poly.type
_entity_poly.pdbx_seq_one_letter_code
_entity_poly.pdbx_strand_id
1 'polypeptide(L)'
;MSRTTEPPERSRPGHERYKGPVLQRRAQVDRTTTDQRLLDSRGPSDWVHTDPWRVLRIQAEFVEGFGALAELGPAVAVFGSARTQPDEPSYAQAEVVGRKLVEAGFAVITGGGPGAMLAANKGASEAGGVSVGLGIELPWESGLNDWVDVGINFRYFFARKTMFVKYARGYVVLPGGVGTLDELFEALTLAQTGKITTFPIVLLGTDYWSGLVDWLRDTILAGGKMSPSDLDRLVVTDDTDLAVRLMVEASQALEEEG
;
A
#
# COMPACT_ATOMS: atom_id res chain seq x y z
N MET A 1 -11.00 43.38 -49.46
CA MET A 1 -11.20 44.43 -48.44
C MET A 1 -11.02 43.79 -47.07
N SER A 2 -9.82 43.94 -46.48
CA SER A 2 -9.52 43.49 -45.11
C SER A 2 -10.35 44.25 -44.10
N ARG A 3 -10.98 43.55 -43.15
CA ARG A 3 -11.41 44.15 -41.89
C ARG A 3 -10.36 43.81 -40.83
N THR A 4 -9.56 44.82 -40.52
CA THR A 4 -8.66 44.84 -39.36
C THR A 4 -9.51 44.90 -38.09
N THR A 5 -9.16 44.09 -37.12
CA THR A 5 -9.68 44.07 -35.74
C THR A 5 -9.25 45.32 -34.97
N GLU A 6 -10.16 45.94 -34.23
CA GLU A 6 -9.81 46.81 -33.10
C GLU A 6 -10.06 46.04 -31.78
N PRO A 7 -9.07 45.93 -30.89
CA PRO A 7 -9.29 45.42 -29.53
C PRO A 7 -10.00 46.49 -28.68
N PRO A 8 -10.84 46.12 -27.70
CA PRO A 8 -11.59 47.10 -26.92
C PRO A 8 -10.66 47.94 -26.03
N GLU A 9 -10.93 49.25 -26.10
CA GLU A 9 -10.39 50.44 -25.42
C GLU A 9 -9.55 50.31 -24.13
N ARG A 10 -8.50 51.13 -24.08
CA ARG A 10 -7.63 51.39 -22.92
C ARG A 10 -8.34 52.17 -21.80
N SER A 11 -8.16 51.66 -20.58
CA SER A 11 -8.01 52.37 -19.29
C SER A 11 -8.93 53.56 -18.96
N ARG A 12 -10.03 53.30 -18.24
CA ARG A 12 -10.71 54.30 -17.40
C ARG A 12 -10.04 54.39 -16.02
N PRO A 13 -9.95 55.59 -15.39
CA PRO A 13 -9.53 55.71 -13.99
C PRO A 13 -10.55 55.00 -13.09
N GLY A 14 -10.10 54.06 -12.25
CA GLY A 14 -10.98 53.28 -11.36
C GLY A 14 -11.21 51.83 -11.76
N HIS A 15 -10.47 51.27 -12.73
CA HIS A 15 -10.57 49.84 -13.04
C HIS A 15 -9.90 49.02 -11.93
N GLU A 16 -10.72 48.44 -11.06
CA GLU A 16 -10.30 47.52 -10.01
C GLU A 16 -10.78 46.11 -10.35
N ARG A 17 -9.94 45.11 -10.13
CA ARG A 17 -10.27 43.71 -10.41
C ARG A 17 -9.80 42.83 -9.27
N TYR A 18 -10.66 41.92 -8.83
CA TYR A 18 -10.28 40.87 -7.89
C TYR A 18 -9.73 39.66 -8.66
N LYS A 19 -8.55 39.17 -8.24
CA LYS A 19 -7.93 37.93 -8.69
C LYS A 19 -7.87 36.99 -7.49
N GLY A 20 -8.91 36.17 -7.33
CA GLY A 20 -9.15 35.46 -6.07
C GLY A 20 -9.27 36.47 -4.91
N PRO A 21 -8.52 36.30 -3.81
CA PRO A 21 -8.58 37.22 -2.67
C PRO A 21 -7.84 38.56 -2.90
N VAL A 22 -7.17 38.76 -4.03
CA VAL A 22 -6.27 39.91 -4.27
C VAL A 22 -6.93 40.99 -5.11
N LEU A 23 -6.96 42.23 -4.62
CA LEU A 23 -7.40 43.42 -5.36
C LEU A 23 -6.27 44.01 -6.22
N GLN A 24 -6.50 44.16 -7.52
CA GLN A 24 -5.58 44.79 -8.46
C GLN A 24 -6.15 46.11 -8.98
N ARG A 25 -5.29 47.14 -9.13
CA ARG A 25 -5.67 48.47 -9.62
C ARG A 25 -4.62 49.02 -10.59
N ARG A 26 -5.05 49.92 -11.48
CA ARG A 26 -4.18 50.68 -12.40
C ARG A 26 -3.31 49.73 -13.25
N ALA A 27 -2.00 49.96 -13.32
CA ALA A 27 -1.06 49.18 -14.10
C ALA A 27 -0.88 47.72 -13.62
N GLN A 28 -1.44 47.36 -12.46
CA GLN A 28 -1.34 46.02 -11.90
C GLN A 28 -2.47 45.08 -12.36
N VAL A 29 -3.45 45.56 -13.12
CA VAL A 29 -4.56 44.73 -13.64
C VAL A 29 -4.04 43.86 -14.79
N ASP A 30 -4.05 42.54 -14.58
CA ASP A 30 -3.70 41.55 -15.60
C ASP A 30 -4.63 41.66 -16.83
N ARG A 31 -4.05 41.59 -18.03
CA ARG A 31 -4.79 41.65 -19.32
C ARG A 31 -5.52 40.37 -19.68
N THR A 32 -5.09 39.24 -19.14
CA THR A 32 -5.70 37.91 -19.33
C THR A 32 -6.23 37.39 -18.00
N THR A 33 -7.20 36.49 -18.06
CA THR A 33 -7.68 35.82 -16.84
C THR A 33 -6.66 34.78 -16.36
N THR A 34 -6.76 34.34 -15.11
CA THR A 34 -5.96 33.22 -14.62
C THR A 34 -6.27 31.94 -15.41
N ASP A 35 -7.56 31.66 -15.63
CA ASP A 35 -8.01 30.47 -16.38
C ASP A 35 -7.53 30.48 -17.82
N GLN A 36 -7.59 31.63 -18.51
CA GLN A 36 -7.10 31.72 -19.88
C GLN A 36 -5.61 31.35 -19.96
N ARG A 37 -4.80 31.79 -18.99
CA ARG A 37 -3.37 31.41 -18.93
C ARG A 37 -3.19 29.92 -18.62
N LEU A 38 -4.00 29.35 -17.73
CA LEU A 38 -3.95 27.93 -17.39
C LEU A 38 -4.37 27.03 -18.56
N LEU A 39 -5.42 27.40 -19.28
CA LEU A 39 -6.07 26.56 -20.29
C LEU A 39 -5.49 26.70 -21.70
N ASP A 40 -5.06 27.92 -22.10
CA ASP A 40 -4.58 28.16 -23.47
C ASP A 40 -3.06 27.97 -23.62
N SER A 41 -2.30 28.05 -22.52
CA SER A 41 -0.84 27.97 -22.58
C SER A 41 -0.32 26.54 -22.42
N ARG A 42 0.60 26.15 -23.31
CA ARG A 42 1.40 24.92 -23.18
C ARG A 42 2.85 25.33 -22.96
N GLY A 43 3.20 25.60 -21.69
CA GLY A 43 4.58 25.89 -21.31
C GLY A 43 5.48 24.64 -21.42
N PRO A 44 6.80 24.78 -21.15
CA PRO A 44 7.71 23.65 -21.06
C PRO A 44 7.23 22.62 -20.03
N SER A 45 7.43 21.33 -20.30
CA SER A 45 6.97 20.22 -19.45
C SER A 45 8.03 19.68 -18.49
N ASP A 46 9.26 20.19 -18.51
CA ASP A 46 10.38 19.61 -17.74
C ASP A 46 10.10 19.48 -16.24
N TRP A 47 9.26 20.37 -15.69
CA TRP A 47 8.86 20.34 -14.28
C TRP A 47 8.23 19.00 -13.87
N VAL A 48 7.58 18.26 -14.79
CA VAL A 48 6.98 16.94 -14.49
C VAL A 48 8.02 15.87 -14.14
N HIS A 49 9.29 16.11 -14.44
CA HIS A 49 10.40 15.19 -14.15
C HIS A 49 11.25 15.64 -12.95
N THR A 50 10.91 16.76 -12.32
CA THR A 50 11.64 17.32 -11.19
C THR A 50 11.11 16.81 -9.84
N ASP A 51 11.95 16.86 -8.80
CA ASP A 51 11.58 16.40 -7.46
C ASP A 51 10.39 17.16 -6.82
N PRO A 52 10.23 18.49 -6.98
CA PRO A 52 9.04 19.18 -6.48
C PRO A 52 7.74 18.58 -7.02
N TRP A 53 7.71 18.19 -8.30
CA TRP A 53 6.53 17.51 -8.87
C TRP A 53 6.40 16.06 -8.41
N ARG A 54 7.52 15.37 -8.14
CA ARG A 54 7.49 14.03 -7.52
C ARG A 54 6.88 14.09 -6.12
N VAL A 55 7.19 15.09 -5.30
CA VAL A 55 6.58 15.27 -3.98
C VAL A 55 5.06 15.36 -4.07
N LEU A 56 4.53 16.13 -5.02
CA LEU A 56 3.08 16.23 -5.23
C LEU A 56 2.45 14.92 -5.69
N ARG A 57 3.13 14.15 -6.55
CA ARG A 57 2.67 12.80 -6.95
C ARG A 57 2.71 11.80 -5.80
N ILE A 58 3.75 11.84 -4.98
CA ILE A 58 3.86 11.00 -3.78
C ILE A 58 2.73 11.33 -2.80
N GLN A 59 2.47 12.62 -2.56
CA GLN A 59 1.35 13.06 -1.75
C GLN A 59 0.01 12.54 -2.29
N ALA A 60 -0.19 12.60 -3.60
CA ALA A 60 -1.40 12.08 -4.23
C ALA A 60 -1.58 10.57 -3.98
N GLU A 61 -0.54 9.75 -4.09
CA GLU A 61 -0.63 8.32 -3.79
C GLU A 61 -1.00 8.03 -2.32
N PHE A 62 -0.52 8.83 -1.37
CA PHE A 62 -0.97 8.72 0.02
C PHE A 62 -2.44 9.12 0.19
N VAL A 63 -2.89 10.20 -0.47
CA VAL A 63 -4.29 10.64 -0.41
C VAL A 63 -5.22 9.56 -1.00
N GLU A 64 -4.89 9.03 -2.16
CA GLU A 64 -5.65 7.98 -2.84
C GLU A 64 -5.67 6.68 -2.01
N GLY A 65 -4.50 6.24 -1.54
CA GLY A 65 -4.38 5.04 -0.70
C GLY A 65 -5.15 5.16 0.62
N PHE A 66 -5.05 6.30 1.31
CA PHE A 66 -5.79 6.52 2.55
C PHE A 66 -7.29 6.63 2.35
N GLY A 67 -7.72 7.30 1.27
CA GLY A 67 -9.13 7.43 0.93
C GLY A 67 -9.78 6.10 0.58
N ALA A 68 -9.12 5.29 -0.25
CA ALA A 68 -9.66 4.01 -0.72
C ALA A 68 -9.78 2.95 0.40
N LEU A 69 -8.92 3.00 1.41
CA LEU A 69 -8.88 2.02 2.50
C LEU A 69 -9.52 2.53 3.81
N ALA A 70 -10.10 3.73 3.81
CA ALA A 70 -10.58 4.40 5.02
C ALA A 70 -11.64 3.60 5.81
N GLU A 71 -12.48 2.85 5.12
CA GLU A 71 -13.62 2.11 5.68
C GLU A 71 -13.44 0.59 5.61
N LEU A 72 -12.21 0.11 5.39
CA LEU A 72 -11.94 -1.32 5.15
C LEU A 72 -12.31 -2.23 6.34
N GLY A 73 -12.29 -1.71 7.55
CA GLY A 73 -12.43 -2.50 8.78
C GLY A 73 -11.15 -3.28 9.11
N PRO A 74 -11.22 -4.27 10.03
CA PRO A 74 -10.09 -5.13 10.37
C PRO A 74 -9.62 -5.92 9.15
N ALA A 75 -8.32 -5.92 8.89
CA ALA A 75 -7.74 -6.66 7.78
C ALA A 75 -6.43 -7.34 8.16
N VAL A 76 -6.04 -8.35 7.39
CA VAL A 76 -4.76 -9.04 7.53
C VAL A 76 -4.03 -9.01 6.20
N ALA A 77 -2.73 -8.69 6.22
CA ALA A 77 -1.93 -8.72 5.01
C ALA A 77 -1.31 -10.10 4.81
N VAL A 78 -1.45 -10.65 3.61
CA VAL A 78 -0.96 -11.96 3.22
C VAL A 78 0.10 -11.80 2.14
N PHE A 79 1.30 -12.30 2.42
CA PHE A 79 2.45 -12.25 1.51
C PHE A 79 2.88 -13.65 1.10
N GLY A 80 3.50 -13.75 -0.08
CA GLY A 80 4.06 -15.00 -0.58
C GLY A 80 4.62 -14.82 -1.98
N SER A 81 5.18 -15.89 -2.55
CA SER A 81 5.79 -15.83 -3.89
C SER A 81 4.76 -15.53 -4.97
N ALA A 82 5.10 -14.59 -5.87
CA ALA A 82 4.39 -14.39 -7.14
C ALA A 82 4.57 -15.57 -8.12
N ARG A 83 5.47 -16.51 -7.80
CA ARG A 83 5.86 -17.63 -8.68
C ARG A 83 5.27 -18.98 -8.26
N THR A 84 4.57 -19.02 -7.12
CA THR A 84 3.92 -20.24 -6.63
C THR A 84 2.93 -20.76 -7.67
N GLN A 85 3.05 -22.02 -8.04
CA GLN A 85 2.15 -22.68 -8.98
C GLN A 85 0.91 -23.26 -8.27
N PRO A 86 -0.23 -23.39 -8.97
CA PRO A 86 -1.48 -23.91 -8.37
C PRO A 86 -1.40 -25.33 -7.78
N ASP A 87 -0.46 -26.15 -8.23
CA ASP A 87 -0.23 -27.52 -7.74
C ASP A 87 0.71 -27.58 -6.53
N GLU A 88 1.35 -26.48 -6.16
CA GLU A 88 2.19 -26.41 -4.96
C GLU A 88 1.34 -26.37 -3.68
N PRO A 89 1.74 -27.07 -2.59
CA PRO A 89 1.01 -27.04 -1.32
C PRO A 89 0.83 -25.64 -0.74
N SER A 90 1.79 -24.74 -0.95
CA SER A 90 1.74 -23.35 -0.48
C SER A 90 0.63 -22.55 -1.17
N TYR A 91 0.23 -22.90 -2.39
CA TYR A 91 -0.90 -22.29 -3.07
C TYR A 91 -2.22 -22.65 -2.39
N ALA A 92 -2.45 -23.94 -2.15
CA ALA A 92 -3.63 -24.41 -1.43
C ALA A 92 -3.69 -23.84 0.00
N GLN A 93 -2.54 -23.73 0.66
CA GLN A 93 -2.44 -23.12 1.99
C GLN A 93 -2.83 -21.63 1.96
N ALA A 94 -2.42 -20.88 0.93
CA ALA A 94 -2.82 -19.48 0.76
C ALA A 94 -4.34 -19.33 0.54
N GLU A 95 -4.96 -20.19 -0.27
CA GLU A 95 -6.42 -20.17 -0.45
C GLU A 95 -7.16 -20.45 0.87
N VAL A 96 -6.69 -21.45 1.63
CA VAL A 96 -7.27 -21.80 2.94
C VAL A 96 -7.15 -20.63 3.93
N VAL A 97 -5.99 -19.98 3.99
CA VAL A 97 -5.77 -18.81 4.85
C VAL A 97 -6.69 -17.67 4.47
N GLY A 98 -6.78 -17.34 3.17
CA GLY A 98 -7.67 -16.28 2.68
C GLY A 98 -9.11 -16.49 3.11
N ARG A 99 -9.62 -17.72 2.94
CA ARG A 99 -10.98 -18.10 3.38
C ARG A 99 -11.16 -17.98 4.89
N LYS A 100 -10.24 -18.56 5.68
CA LYS A 100 -10.37 -18.57 7.15
C LYS A 100 -10.26 -17.18 7.77
N LEU A 101 -9.46 -16.29 7.18
CA LEU A 101 -9.39 -14.90 7.61
C LEU A 101 -10.74 -14.18 7.42
N VAL A 102 -11.40 -14.41 6.29
CA VAL A 102 -12.75 -13.89 6.03
C VAL A 102 -13.78 -14.48 6.98
N GLU A 103 -13.76 -15.79 7.21
CA GLU A 103 -14.63 -16.45 8.19
C GLU A 103 -14.45 -15.89 9.61
N ALA A 104 -13.24 -15.39 9.94
CA ALA A 104 -12.93 -14.71 11.19
C ALA A 104 -13.25 -13.20 11.19
N GLY A 105 -13.83 -12.66 10.12
CA GLY A 105 -14.27 -11.27 10.03
C GLY A 105 -13.21 -10.28 9.52
N PHE A 106 -12.12 -10.75 8.93
CA PHE A 106 -11.09 -9.90 8.35
C PHE A 106 -11.25 -9.71 6.85
N ALA A 107 -10.95 -8.50 6.36
CA ALA A 107 -10.55 -8.31 4.98
C ALA A 107 -9.14 -8.88 4.73
N VAL A 108 -8.84 -9.28 3.49
CA VAL A 108 -7.53 -9.83 3.11
C VAL A 108 -6.81 -8.86 2.17
N ILE A 109 -5.62 -8.41 2.57
CA ILE A 109 -4.78 -7.50 1.77
C ILE A 109 -3.61 -8.28 1.19
N THR A 110 -3.41 -8.19 -0.12
CA THR A 110 -2.24 -8.78 -0.79
C THR A 110 -1.55 -7.76 -1.69
N GLY A 111 -0.47 -8.16 -2.35
CA GLY A 111 0.11 -7.38 -3.45
C GLY A 111 -0.66 -7.39 -4.75
N GLY A 112 -1.76 -8.13 -4.85
CA GLY A 112 -2.60 -8.23 -6.04
C GLY A 112 -1.96 -8.96 -7.23
N GLY A 113 -0.73 -9.45 -7.10
CA GLY A 113 -0.05 -10.21 -8.16
C GLY A 113 -0.49 -11.67 -8.26
N PRO A 114 0.19 -12.49 -9.09
CA PRO A 114 -0.08 -13.91 -9.26
C PRO A 114 0.43 -14.76 -8.06
N GLY A 115 0.33 -16.09 -8.19
CA GLY A 115 0.87 -17.05 -7.23
C GLY A 115 0.15 -17.04 -5.88
N ALA A 116 0.90 -17.03 -4.79
CA ALA A 116 0.33 -17.08 -3.44
C ALA A 116 -0.57 -15.87 -3.12
N MET A 117 -0.29 -14.70 -3.70
CA MET A 117 -1.14 -13.53 -3.55
C MET A 117 -2.52 -13.76 -4.17
N LEU A 118 -2.55 -14.24 -5.42
CA LEU A 118 -3.79 -14.60 -6.11
C LEU A 118 -4.56 -15.67 -5.34
N ALA A 119 -3.89 -16.73 -4.87
CA ALA A 119 -4.51 -17.77 -4.06
C ALA A 119 -5.20 -17.21 -2.79
N ALA A 120 -4.52 -16.32 -2.05
CA ALA A 120 -5.10 -15.68 -0.88
C ALA A 120 -6.29 -14.77 -1.23
N ASN A 121 -6.19 -13.97 -2.31
CA ASN A 121 -7.31 -13.16 -2.81
C ASN A 121 -8.50 -14.02 -3.21
N LYS A 122 -8.25 -15.13 -3.93
CA LYS A 122 -9.27 -16.09 -4.34
C LYS A 122 -10.00 -16.67 -3.13
N GLY A 123 -9.25 -17.18 -2.14
CA GLY A 123 -9.83 -17.74 -0.92
C GLY A 123 -10.71 -16.73 -0.17
N ALA A 124 -10.30 -15.47 -0.12
CA ALA A 124 -11.06 -14.40 0.52
C ALA A 124 -12.34 -14.04 -0.25
N SER A 125 -12.22 -13.87 -1.57
CA SER A 125 -13.33 -13.50 -2.46
C SER A 125 -14.39 -14.62 -2.52
N GLU A 126 -13.97 -15.89 -2.65
CA GLU A 126 -14.89 -17.03 -2.65
C GLU A 126 -15.62 -17.21 -1.31
N ALA A 127 -15.04 -16.75 -0.20
CA ALA A 127 -15.66 -16.74 1.12
C ALA A 127 -16.63 -15.56 1.33
N GLY A 128 -16.77 -14.67 0.35
CA GLY A 128 -17.67 -13.51 0.39
C GLY A 128 -17.15 -12.33 1.23
N GLY A 129 -15.85 -12.30 1.53
CA GLY A 129 -15.20 -11.20 2.23
C GLY A 129 -14.60 -10.17 1.27
N VAL A 130 -13.98 -9.12 1.82
CA VAL A 130 -13.32 -8.09 1.02
C VAL A 130 -11.89 -8.51 0.67
N SER A 131 -11.61 -8.66 -0.62
CA SER A 131 -10.28 -8.96 -1.15
C SER A 131 -9.61 -7.70 -1.71
N VAL A 132 -8.48 -7.30 -1.12
CA VAL A 132 -7.72 -6.08 -1.49
C VAL A 132 -6.42 -6.46 -2.21
N GLY A 133 -6.12 -5.73 -3.28
CA GLY A 133 -4.88 -5.87 -4.04
C GLY A 133 -4.14 -4.53 -4.14
N LEU A 134 -3.00 -4.44 -3.47
CA LEU A 134 -2.11 -3.28 -3.52
C LEU A 134 -1.00 -3.54 -4.53
N GLY A 135 -1.25 -3.23 -5.80
CA GLY A 135 -0.32 -3.42 -6.91
C GLY A 135 0.84 -2.43 -6.90
N ILE A 136 1.88 -2.72 -7.68
CA ILE A 136 3.00 -1.80 -7.92
C ILE A 136 3.34 -1.78 -9.42
N GLU A 137 3.66 -0.60 -9.94
CA GLU A 137 4.13 -0.45 -11.32
C GLU A 137 5.47 -1.18 -11.52
N LEU A 138 5.46 -2.27 -12.28
CA LEU A 138 6.64 -2.98 -12.76
C LEU A 138 6.65 -3.05 -14.29
N PRO A 139 7.82 -3.08 -14.95
CA PRO A 139 7.92 -3.11 -16.42
C PRO A 139 7.33 -4.37 -17.09
N TRP A 140 7.03 -5.43 -16.33
CA TRP A 140 6.69 -6.76 -16.84
C TRP A 140 5.44 -7.37 -16.18
N GLU A 141 4.82 -6.70 -15.21
CA GLU A 141 3.66 -7.24 -14.48
C GLU A 141 2.35 -6.86 -15.19
N SER A 142 1.43 -7.82 -15.30
CA SER A 142 0.22 -7.71 -16.12
C SER A 142 -0.97 -7.02 -15.44
N GLY A 143 -0.78 -6.47 -14.23
CA GLY A 143 -1.84 -5.86 -13.43
C GLY A 143 -2.29 -6.71 -12.24
N LEU A 144 -3.41 -6.34 -11.64
CA LEU A 144 -4.01 -7.04 -10.49
C LEU A 144 -4.70 -8.33 -10.95
N ASN A 145 -4.71 -9.35 -10.09
CA ASN A 145 -5.39 -10.61 -10.35
C ASN A 145 -6.93 -10.47 -10.30
N ASP A 146 -7.62 -11.42 -10.93
CA ASP A 146 -9.09 -11.38 -11.13
C ASP A 146 -9.91 -11.53 -9.83
N TRP A 147 -9.28 -11.82 -8.69
CA TRP A 147 -9.93 -12.02 -7.40
C TRP A 147 -9.80 -10.81 -6.47
N VAL A 148 -9.28 -9.69 -6.97
CA VAL A 148 -9.20 -8.42 -6.24
C VAL A 148 -10.49 -7.63 -6.42
N ASP A 149 -11.16 -7.31 -5.31
CA ASP A 149 -12.35 -6.45 -5.28
C ASP A 149 -11.98 -4.97 -5.17
N VAL A 150 -11.01 -4.67 -4.30
CA VAL A 150 -10.49 -3.30 -4.08
C VAL A 150 -9.03 -3.23 -4.52
N GLY A 151 -8.81 -2.62 -5.68
CA GLY A 151 -7.48 -2.53 -6.31
C GLY A 151 -6.90 -1.12 -6.26
N ILE A 152 -5.64 -1.00 -5.82
CA ILE A 152 -4.88 0.25 -5.91
C ILE A 152 -3.52 -0.08 -6.52
N ASN A 153 -3.15 0.59 -7.60
CA ASN A 153 -1.86 0.37 -8.25
C ASN A 153 -0.92 1.54 -7.97
N PHE A 154 0.09 1.30 -7.14
CA PHE A 154 1.05 2.32 -6.72
C PHE A 154 2.19 2.45 -7.74
N ARG A 155 2.87 3.60 -7.75
CA ARG A 155 4.18 3.73 -8.41
C ARG A 155 5.32 3.71 -7.40
N TYR A 156 5.07 4.21 -6.19
CA TYR A 156 6.10 4.33 -5.16
C TYR A 156 5.99 3.19 -4.14
N PHE A 157 7.03 2.35 -4.07
CA PHE A 157 7.12 1.22 -3.14
C PHE A 157 6.83 1.61 -1.67
N PHE A 158 7.38 2.72 -1.20
CA PHE A 158 7.22 3.14 0.19
C PHE A 158 5.79 3.60 0.52
N ALA A 159 5.05 4.13 -0.46
CA ALA A 159 3.64 4.48 -0.25
C ALA A 159 2.82 3.21 -0.09
N ARG A 160 3.03 2.22 -0.97
CA ARG A 160 2.42 0.89 -0.89
C ARG A 160 2.71 0.18 0.43
N LYS A 161 3.98 0.14 0.84
CA LYS A 161 4.44 -0.45 2.12
C LYS A 161 3.72 0.13 3.34
N THR A 162 3.55 1.45 3.35
CA THR A 162 2.79 2.13 4.40
C THR A 162 1.35 1.61 4.50
N MET A 163 0.70 1.30 3.37
CA MET A 163 -0.68 0.79 3.38
C MET A 163 -0.78 -0.62 3.96
N PHE A 164 0.18 -1.50 3.69
CA PHE A 164 0.19 -2.83 4.30
C PHE A 164 0.26 -2.76 5.82
N VAL A 165 1.16 -1.93 6.37
CA VAL A 165 1.32 -1.80 7.82
C VAL A 165 0.13 -1.08 8.45
N LYS A 166 -0.33 0.02 7.85
CA LYS A 166 -1.37 0.88 8.45
C LYS A 166 -2.73 0.19 8.54
N TYR A 167 -3.09 -0.60 7.54
CA TYR A 167 -4.44 -1.17 7.42
C TYR A 167 -4.52 -2.64 7.83
N ALA A 168 -3.39 -3.32 8.07
CA ALA A 168 -3.38 -4.67 8.60
C ALA A 168 -3.31 -4.71 10.14
N ARG A 169 -3.88 -5.76 10.72
CA ARG A 169 -3.74 -6.14 12.13
C ARG A 169 -2.58 -7.09 12.38
N GLY A 170 -2.06 -7.71 11.33
CA GLY A 170 -0.94 -8.64 11.38
C GLY A 170 -0.62 -9.18 10.00
N TYR A 171 0.48 -9.92 9.91
CA TYR A 171 0.98 -10.51 8.67
C TYR A 171 0.91 -12.03 8.74
N VAL A 172 0.42 -12.63 7.64
CA VAL A 172 0.60 -14.05 7.34
C VAL A 172 1.50 -14.18 6.12
N VAL A 173 2.60 -14.90 6.26
CA VAL A 173 3.69 -14.92 5.29
C VAL A 173 3.91 -16.36 4.82
N LEU A 174 3.47 -16.64 3.60
CA LEU A 174 3.69 -17.91 2.89
C LEU A 174 5.09 -17.95 2.26
N PRO A 175 5.59 -19.13 1.85
CA PRO A 175 6.87 -19.26 1.18
C PRO A 175 7.03 -18.27 0.02
N GLY A 176 8.13 -17.52 0.05
CA GLY A 176 8.28 -16.33 -0.78
C GLY A 176 9.73 -15.89 -0.96
N GLY A 177 9.96 -15.13 -2.04
CA GLY A 177 11.28 -14.63 -2.42
C GLY A 177 11.64 -13.30 -1.77
N VAL A 178 12.48 -12.52 -2.47
CA VAL A 178 13.04 -11.24 -1.96
C VAL A 178 11.96 -10.24 -1.55
N GLY A 179 10.90 -10.08 -2.34
CA GLY A 179 9.81 -9.15 -1.98
C GLY A 179 9.07 -9.58 -0.71
N THR A 180 8.90 -10.89 -0.49
CA THR A 180 8.29 -11.42 0.74
C THR A 180 9.20 -11.20 1.94
N LEU A 181 10.52 -11.38 1.77
CA LEU A 181 11.51 -11.11 2.82
C LEU A 181 11.60 -9.62 3.17
N ASP A 182 11.49 -8.73 2.19
CA ASP A 182 11.46 -7.27 2.39
C ASP A 182 10.32 -6.88 3.34
N GLU A 183 9.09 -7.34 3.07
CA GLU A 183 7.94 -7.03 3.92
C GLU A 183 8.01 -7.70 5.30
N LEU A 184 8.53 -8.93 5.36
CA LEU A 184 8.77 -9.63 6.63
C LEU A 184 9.74 -8.85 7.54
N PHE A 185 10.90 -8.46 7.02
CA PHE A 185 11.90 -7.76 7.82
C PHE A 185 11.51 -6.32 8.12
N GLU A 186 10.72 -5.67 7.27
CA GLU A 186 10.13 -4.37 7.58
C GLU A 186 9.18 -4.46 8.78
N ALA A 187 8.23 -5.41 8.78
CA ALA A 187 7.32 -5.61 9.91
C ALA A 187 8.07 -5.96 11.20
N LEU A 188 9.07 -6.85 11.11
CA LEU A 188 9.90 -7.21 12.27
C LEU A 188 10.65 -5.99 12.84
N THR A 189 11.21 -5.13 11.97
CA THR A 189 11.92 -3.91 12.39
C THR A 189 10.96 -2.91 13.04
N LEU A 190 9.76 -2.73 12.48
CA LEU A 190 8.74 -1.85 13.04
C LEU A 190 8.27 -2.35 14.41
N ALA A 191 8.11 -3.66 14.59
CA ALA A 191 7.74 -4.27 15.87
C ALA A 191 8.87 -4.19 16.91
N GLN A 192 10.12 -4.41 16.49
CA GLN A 192 11.30 -4.25 17.34
C GLN A 192 11.42 -2.80 17.85
N THR A 193 11.14 -1.82 17.01
CA THR A 193 11.29 -0.39 17.33
C THR A 193 10.03 0.23 17.97
N GLY A 194 9.01 -0.57 18.26
CA GLY A 194 7.76 -0.11 18.88
C GLY A 194 6.93 0.83 18.01
N LYS A 195 7.14 0.80 16.68
CA LYS A 195 6.32 1.56 15.71
C LYS A 195 4.99 0.86 15.43
N ILE A 196 4.96 -0.45 15.63
CA ILE A 196 3.75 -1.27 15.75
C ILE A 196 3.89 -2.09 17.04
N THR A 197 2.83 -2.15 17.84
CA THR A 197 2.88 -2.73 19.20
C THR A 197 2.22 -4.10 19.28
N THR A 198 1.02 -4.22 18.71
CA THR A 198 0.22 -5.46 18.71
C THR A 198 0.06 -5.92 17.27
N PHE A 199 1.06 -6.66 16.77
CA PHE A 199 1.15 -7.02 15.36
C PHE A 199 1.79 -8.40 15.17
N PRO A 200 1.00 -9.49 15.12
CA PRO A 200 1.51 -10.84 14.92
C PRO A 200 2.10 -11.00 13.52
N ILE A 201 3.24 -11.71 13.44
CA ILE A 201 3.91 -12.07 12.19
C ILE A 201 4.00 -13.59 12.16
N VAL A 202 3.18 -14.22 11.31
CA VAL A 202 3.09 -15.68 11.22
C VAL A 202 3.68 -16.16 9.89
N LEU A 203 4.71 -16.99 9.98
CA LEU A 203 5.37 -17.63 8.85
C LEU A 203 4.77 -19.04 8.64
N LEU A 204 4.13 -19.25 7.49
CA LEU A 204 3.56 -20.55 7.12
C LEU A 204 4.55 -21.38 6.31
N GLY A 205 4.69 -22.66 6.66
CA GLY A 205 5.63 -23.60 6.02
C GLY A 205 6.91 -23.76 6.83
N THR A 206 6.87 -24.60 7.88
CA THR A 206 8.00 -24.79 8.81
C THR A 206 9.28 -25.22 8.11
N ASP A 207 9.18 -26.17 7.18
CA ASP A 207 10.30 -26.65 6.37
C ASP A 207 10.97 -25.51 5.59
N TYR A 208 10.19 -24.59 5.01
CA TYR A 208 10.70 -23.48 4.22
C TYR A 208 11.43 -22.43 5.08
N TRP A 209 10.86 -22.09 6.24
CA TRP A 209 11.36 -21.00 7.09
C TRP A 209 12.43 -21.41 8.09
N SER A 210 12.52 -22.70 8.42
CA SER A 210 13.47 -23.23 9.41
C SER A 210 14.89 -22.72 9.23
N GLY A 211 15.46 -22.83 8.02
CA GLY A 211 16.82 -22.38 7.75
C GLY A 211 17.06 -20.88 7.96
N LEU A 212 16.05 -20.03 7.71
CA LEU A 212 16.14 -18.60 8.00
C LEU A 212 16.10 -18.34 9.51
N VAL A 213 15.18 -18.98 10.22
CA VAL A 213 15.02 -18.82 11.67
C VAL A 213 16.24 -19.34 12.42
N ASP A 214 16.82 -20.46 11.97
CA ASP A 214 18.06 -21.00 12.53
C ASP A 214 19.22 -20.03 12.32
N TRP A 215 19.35 -19.42 11.14
CA TRP A 215 20.37 -18.39 10.93
C TRP A 215 20.16 -17.14 11.81
N LEU A 216 18.92 -16.67 11.95
CA LEU A 216 18.60 -15.56 12.85
C LEU A 216 18.99 -15.89 14.30
N ARG A 217 18.71 -17.11 14.76
CA ARG A 217 19.04 -17.59 16.10
C ARG A 217 20.55 -17.75 16.30
N ASP A 218 21.20 -18.50 15.42
CA ASP A 218 22.56 -19.00 15.63
C ASP A 218 23.63 -18.00 15.18
N THR A 219 23.27 -17.03 14.34
CA THR A 219 24.20 -16.00 13.86
C THR A 219 23.84 -14.61 14.40
N ILE A 220 22.62 -14.14 14.17
CA ILE A 220 22.25 -12.75 14.49
C ILE A 220 22.04 -12.59 16.00
N LEU A 221 21.24 -13.45 16.62
CA LEU A 221 20.97 -13.44 18.06
C LEU A 221 22.22 -13.85 18.85
N ALA A 222 22.87 -14.96 18.51
CA ALA A 222 24.13 -15.38 19.16
C ALA A 222 25.23 -14.30 19.04
N GLY A 223 25.25 -13.56 17.92
CA GLY A 223 26.14 -12.44 17.70
C GLY A 223 25.74 -11.15 18.42
N GLY A 224 24.63 -11.11 19.16
CA GLY A 224 24.15 -9.92 19.87
C GLY A 224 23.66 -8.79 18.96
N LYS A 225 23.12 -9.12 17.79
CA LYS A 225 22.59 -8.17 16.79
C LYS A 225 21.06 -8.07 16.81
N MET A 226 20.40 -8.93 17.57
CA MET A 226 18.98 -8.87 17.91
C MET A 226 18.78 -9.37 19.36
N SER A 227 17.62 -9.09 19.95
CA SER A 227 17.24 -9.61 21.26
C SER A 227 16.41 -10.90 21.15
N PRO A 228 16.32 -11.74 22.19
CA PRO A 228 15.48 -12.95 22.16
C PRO A 228 14.01 -12.62 21.82
N SER A 229 13.48 -11.54 22.39
CA SER A 229 12.09 -11.13 22.14
C SER A 229 11.84 -10.73 20.69
N ASP A 230 12.86 -10.30 19.93
CA ASP A 230 12.72 -10.03 18.50
C ASP A 230 12.45 -11.32 17.72
N LEU A 231 13.09 -12.42 18.11
CA LEU A 231 12.84 -13.72 17.51
C LEU A 231 11.48 -14.28 17.91
N ASP A 232 11.06 -14.09 19.17
CA ASP A 232 9.77 -14.55 19.70
C ASP A 232 8.56 -13.90 19.01
N ARG A 233 8.77 -12.79 18.28
CA ARG A 233 7.72 -12.15 17.45
C ARG A 233 7.39 -12.94 16.18
N LEU A 234 8.26 -13.85 15.77
CA LEU A 234 8.05 -14.68 14.58
C LEU A 234 7.46 -16.03 15.00
N VAL A 235 6.21 -16.28 14.60
CA VAL A 235 5.57 -17.59 14.81
C VAL A 235 5.70 -18.40 13.53
N VAL A 236 6.43 -19.51 13.56
CA VAL A 236 6.55 -20.44 12.43
C VAL A 236 5.63 -21.63 12.66
N THR A 237 4.74 -21.93 11.70
CA THR A 237 3.78 -23.02 11.82
C THR A 237 3.31 -23.54 10.47
N ASP A 238 2.76 -24.75 10.45
CA ASP A 238 1.99 -25.28 9.31
C ASP A 238 0.47 -25.20 9.57
N ASP A 239 0.07 -24.88 10.81
CA ASP A 239 -1.31 -24.76 11.23
C ASP A 239 -1.90 -23.40 10.83
N THR A 240 -2.70 -23.42 9.77
CA THR A 240 -3.49 -22.24 9.33
C THR A 240 -4.49 -21.75 10.38
N ASP A 241 -5.02 -22.63 11.25
CA ASP A 241 -5.91 -22.21 12.33
C ASP A 241 -5.15 -21.43 13.40
N LEU A 242 -3.92 -21.84 13.73
CA LEU A 242 -3.06 -21.06 14.62
C LEU A 242 -2.78 -19.67 14.05
N ALA A 243 -2.45 -19.59 12.76
CA ALA A 243 -2.21 -18.32 12.10
C ALA A 243 -3.39 -17.35 12.25
N VAL A 244 -4.61 -17.83 12.00
CA VAL A 244 -5.83 -17.01 12.09
C VAL A 244 -6.17 -16.67 13.54
N ARG A 245 -6.03 -17.61 14.49
CA ARG A 245 -6.26 -17.36 15.92
C ARG A 245 -5.41 -16.20 16.43
N LEU A 246 -4.12 -16.15 16.07
CA LEU A 246 -3.23 -15.08 16.47
C LEU A 246 -3.65 -13.71 15.92
N MET A 247 -4.21 -13.66 14.70
CA MET A 247 -4.76 -12.42 14.13
C MET A 247 -6.00 -11.96 14.92
N VAL A 248 -6.88 -12.89 15.30
CA VAL A 248 -8.08 -12.61 16.12
C VAL A 248 -7.69 -12.05 17.48
N GLU A 249 -6.77 -12.73 18.19
CA GLU A 249 -6.29 -12.30 19.51
C GLU A 249 -5.67 -10.91 19.45
N ALA A 250 -4.84 -10.64 18.43
CA ALA A 250 -4.23 -9.32 18.24
C ALA A 250 -5.27 -8.23 17.92
N SER A 251 -6.28 -8.54 17.10
CA SER A 251 -7.35 -7.58 16.80
C SER A 251 -8.18 -7.23 18.04
N GLN A 252 -8.50 -8.22 18.87
CA GLN A 252 -9.24 -8.02 20.12
C GLN A 252 -8.44 -7.16 21.10
N ALA A 253 -7.15 -7.44 21.28
CA ALA A 253 -6.29 -6.63 22.15
C ALA A 253 -6.21 -5.16 21.70
N LEU A 254 -6.17 -4.89 20.39
CA LEU A 254 -6.20 -3.53 19.85
C LEU A 254 -7.54 -2.81 20.08
N GLU A 255 -8.65 -3.54 20.12
CA GLU A 255 -9.97 -2.98 20.42
C GLU A 255 -10.14 -2.68 21.92
N GLU A 256 -9.48 -3.43 22.80
CA GLU A 256 -9.49 -3.18 24.25
C GLU A 256 -8.61 -1.99 24.67
N GLU A 257 -7.59 -1.65 23.86
CA GLU A 257 -6.67 -0.53 24.10
C GLU A 257 -7.18 0.83 23.58
N GLY A 258 -8.20 0.85 22.70
CA GLY A 258 -8.71 2.04 22.01
C GLY A 258 -9.96 2.66 22.62
#